data_AF-A0AAW3DFB1-F1
#
_entry.id   AF-A0AAW3DFB1-F1
#
_cell.length_a   1.000
_cell.length_b   1.000
_cell.length_c   1.000
_cell.angle_alpha   90.00
_cell.angle_beta   90.00
_cell.angle_gamma   90.00
#
_symmetry.space_group_name_H-M   'P 1'
#
loop_
_entity.id
_entity.type
_entity.pdbx_description
1 polymer ?
#
loop_
_entity_poly.entity_id
_entity_poly.type
_entity_poly.pdbx_seq_one_letter_code
_entity_poly.pdbx_strand_id
1 'polypeptide(L)'
;SQEKSVVNKMQQKYWKTKQTLIKVTGKKEDEHVVASDADLDAKLELFHSIQRTCMELLKAIELYQKRICFLSQEENELGKFLRSQGSQDKTRAGKMMQATGKALCFSSQQRLALRAPLSRLHQEVETFRYRAISDTWLTVNRMEQYRTEYRGALLWMKDVSQELDPDLYKQMEKFRKVQAQVRHAKLNFDKLKTDVCQKVDLLGASRCNLLSHVLTTYQTTLLHFWEKTSHTMAAIHESFKGYQPYEFTMLK
;
A
#
# COMPACT_ATOMS: atom_id res chain seq x y z
N SER A 1 -3.65 36.29 -38.44
CA SER A 1 -3.24 34.89 -38.16
C SER A 1 -2.96 34.64 -36.68
N GLN A 2 -2.43 35.62 -35.94
CA GLN A 2 -2.08 35.50 -34.51
C GLN A 2 -3.32 35.57 -33.58
N GLU A 3 -4.29 36.45 -33.83
CA GLU A 3 -5.53 36.55 -33.02
C GLU A 3 -6.42 35.29 -33.10
N LYS A 4 -6.59 34.71 -34.30
CA LYS A 4 -7.33 33.44 -34.47
C LYS A 4 -6.70 32.28 -33.68
N SER A 5 -5.39 32.33 -33.45
CA SER A 5 -4.65 31.37 -32.62
C SER A 5 -4.89 31.61 -31.12
N VAL A 6 -4.94 32.88 -30.67
CA VAL A 6 -5.24 33.24 -29.28
C VAL A 6 -6.68 32.86 -28.90
N VAL A 7 -7.66 33.15 -29.75
CA VAL A 7 -9.07 32.78 -29.53
C VAL A 7 -9.25 31.27 -29.42
N ASN A 8 -8.58 30.49 -30.28
CA ASN A 8 -8.62 29.03 -30.22
C ASN A 8 -8.04 28.49 -28.91
N LYS A 9 -6.89 29.00 -28.47
CA LYS A 9 -6.29 28.63 -27.16
C LYS A 9 -7.20 28.99 -25.98
N MET A 10 -7.88 30.13 -26.03
CA MET A 10 -8.86 30.51 -25.01
C MET A 10 -10.05 29.54 -24.97
N GLN A 11 -10.58 29.14 -26.13
CA GLN A 11 -11.66 28.16 -26.21
C GLN A 11 -11.24 26.80 -25.67
N GLN A 12 -10.05 26.31 -26.04
CA GLN A 12 -9.51 25.05 -25.49
C GLN A 12 -9.42 25.10 -23.96
N LYS A 13 -8.90 26.20 -23.40
CA LYS A 13 -8.80 26.38 -21.95
C LYS A 13 -10.19 26.42 -21.30
N TYR A 14 -11.13 27.16 -21.89
CA TYR A 14 -12.51 27.22 -21.42
C TYR A 14 -13.15 25.82 -21.33
N TRP A 15 -13.06 25.03 -22.39
CA TRP A 15 -13.68 23.70 -22.44
C TRP A 15 -12.99 22.69 -21.51
N LYS A 16 -11.66 22.77 -21.37
CA LYS A 16 -10.93 22.01 -20.35
C LYS A 16 -11.39 22.36 -18.94
N THR A 17 -11.52 23.65 -18.63
CA THR A 17 -12.02 24.12 -17.33
C THR A 17 -13.47 23.70 -17.08
N LYS A 18 -14.34 23.80 -18.10
CA LYS A 18 -15.73 23.33 -18.03
C LYS A 18 -15.79 21.83 -17.73
N GLN A 19 -14.97 21.02 -18.39
CA GLN A 19 -14.85 19.59 -18.11
C GLN A 19 -14.38 19.31 -16.68
N THR A 20 -13.36 20.03 -16.20
CA THR A 20 -12.91 19.92 -14.80
C THR A 20 -14.05 20.22 -13.83
N LEU A 21 -14.82 21.29 -14.07
CA LEU A 21 -15.95 21.65 -13.23
C LEU A 21 -17.03 20.55 -13.22
N ILE A 22 -17.36 19.98 -14.38
CA ILE A 22 -18.32 18.87 -14.49
C ILE A 22 -17.89 17.68 -13.62
N LYS A 23 -16.62 17.27 -13.74
CA LYS A 23 -16.04 16.17 -12.94
C LYS A 23 -16.11 16.46 -11.44
N VAL A 24 -15.69 17.65 -11.01
CA VAL A 24 -15.64 18.03 -9.58
C VAL A 24 -17.03 18.21 -8.98
N THR A 25 -17.99 18.72 -9.76
CA THR A 25 -19.39 18.93 -9.31
C THR A 25 -20.27 17.68 -9.41
N GLY A 26 -19.74 16.58 -9.94
CA GLY A 26 -20.49 15.33 -10.12
C GLY A 26 -21.64 15.44 -11.13
N LYS A 27 -21.57 16.40 -12.06
CA LYS A 27 -22.57 16.52 -13.13
C LYS A 27 -22.46 15.33 -14.09
N LYS A 28 -23.61 14.88 -14.61
CA LYS A 28 -23.67 13.75 -15.53
C LYS A 28 -22.81 14.00 -16.78
N GLU A 29 -21.92 13.06 -17.06
CA GLU A 29 -21.09 13.05 -18.26
C GLU A 29 -21.70 12.17 -19.36
N ASP A 30 -21.15 12.26 -20.57
CA ASP A 30 -21.59 11.44 -21.69
C ASP A 30 -21.30 9.95 -21.41
N GLU A 31 -22.34 9.12 -21.45
CA GLU A 31 -22.28 7.71 -21.02
C GLU A 31 -21.31 6.88 -21.88
N HIS A 32 -21.21 7.16 -23.18
CA HIS A 32 -20.29 6.44 -24.06
C HIS A 32 -18.84 6.81 -23.77
N VAL A 33 -18.58 8.07 -23.42
CA VAL A 33 -17.25 8.52 -23.03
C VAL A 33 -16.85 7.89 -21.68
N VAL A 34 -17.77 7.80 -20.73
CA VAL A 34 -17.56 7.11 -19.45
C VAL A 34 -17.29 5.62 -19.67
N ALA A 35 -18.13 4.95 -20.46
CA ALA A 35 -17.95 3.53 -20.77
C ALA A 35 -16.59 3.25 -21.45
N SER A 36 -16.12 4.14 -22.33
CA SER A 36 -14.84 3.98 -23.03
C SER A 36 -13.59 4.07 -22.12
N ASP A 37 -13.75 4.61 -20.91
CA ASP A 37 -12.66 4.74 -19.94
C ASP A 37 -12.60 3.57 -18.93
N ALA A 38 -13.58 2.66 -18.94
CA ALA A 38 -13.72 1.60 -17.93
C ALA A 38 -12.43 0.79 -17.69
N ASP A 39 -11.73 0.39 -18.77
CA ASP A 39 -10.48 -0.37 -18.66
C ASP A 39 -9.35 0.44 -17.99
N LEU A 40 -9.29 1.75 -18.29
CA LEU A 40 -8.31 2.65 -17.68
C LEU A 40 -8.66 2.89 -16.21
N ASP A 41 -9.94 3.09 -15.90
CA ASP A 41 -10.41 3.31 -14.53
C ASP A 41 -10.11 2.10 -13.64
N ALA A 42 -10.33 0.87 -14.13
CA ALA A 42 -9.93 -0.35 -13.42
C ALA A 42 -8.42 -0.42 -13.16
N LYS A 43 -7.58 0.04 -14.10
CA LYS A 43 -6.13 0.14 -13.89
C LYS A 43 -5.76 1.20 -12.85
N LEU A 44 -6.44 2.33 -12.83
CA LEU A 44 -6.22 3.37 -11.82
C LEU A 44 -6.63 2.90 -10.42
N GLU A 45 -7.70 2.13 -10.31
CA GLU A 45 -8.09 1.49 -9.05
C GLU A 45 -7.02 0.54 -8.53
N LEU A 46 -6.42 -0.28 -9.40
CA LEU A 46 -5.28 -1.14 -9.04
C LEU A 46 -4.10 -0.31 -8.53
N PHE A 47 -3.74 0.77 -9.25
CA PHE A 47 -2.69 1.69 -8.82
C PHE A 47 -2.96 2.27 -7.42
N HIS A 48 -4.16 2.80 -7.19
CA HIS A 48 -4.54 3.36 -5.89
C HIS A 48 -4.58 2.30 -4.77
N SER A 49 -4.98 1.07 -5.09
CA SER A 49 -4.93 -0.06 -4.17
C SER A 49 -3.48 -0.38 -3.77
N ILE A 50 -2.55 -0.41 -4.73
CA ILE A 50 -1.11 -0.58 -4.46
C ILE A 50 -0.59 0.54 -3.55
N GLN A 51 -0.89 1.80 -3.85
CA GLN A 51 -0.47 2.95 -3.01
C GLN A 51 -0.95 2.82 -1.57
N ARG A 52 -2.26 2.54 -1.40
CA ARG A 52 -2.93 2.45 -0.11
C ARG A 52 -2.38 1.31 0.73
N THR A 53 -2.37 0.11 0.16
CA THR A 53 -1.96 -1.10 0.89
C THR A 53 -0.46 -1.10 1.23
N CYS A 54 0.40 -0.46 0.44
CA CYS A 54 1.79 -0.23 0.83
C CYS A 54 1.91 0.71 2.05
N MET A 55 1.09 1.76 2.14
CA MET A 55 1.09 2.66 3.31
C MET A 55 0.54 1.97 4.55
N GLU A 56 -0.54 1.21 4.41
CA GLU A 56 -1.11 0.41 5.49
C GLU A 56 -0.12 -0.63 6.02
N LEU A 57 0.63 -1.27 5.13
CA LEU A 57 1.68 -2.21 5.50
C LEU A 57 2.79 -1.54 6.33
N LEU A 58 3.24 -0.33 5.96
CA LEU A 58 4.23 0.41 6.77
C LEU A 58 3.72 0.68 8.18
N LYS A 59 2.48 1.18 8.31
CA LYS A 59 1.84 1.42 9.60
C LYS A 59 1.73 0.15 10.44
N ALA A 60 1.37 -0.97 9.80
CA ALA A 60 1.28 -2.27 10.46
C ALA A 60 2.65 -2.74 10.97
N ILE A 61 3.72 -2.60 10.16
CA ILE A 61 5.08 -2.96 10.55
C ILE A 61 5.56 -2.10 11.73
N GLU A 62 5.33 -0.79 11.70
CA GLU A 62 5.70 0.11 12.81
C GLU A 62 4.99 -0.27 14.11
N LEU A 63 3.68 -0.49 14.05
CA LEU A 63 2.90 -0.90 15.21
C LEU A 63 3.36 -2.25 15.74
N TYR A 64 3.64 -3.20 14.84
CA TYR A 64 4.11 -4.53 15.23
C TYR A 64 5.50 -4.48 15.89
N GLN A 65 6.44 -3.70 15.34
CA GLN A 65 7.76 -3.52 15.95
C GLN A 65 7.67 -2.90 17.36
N LYS A 66 6.78 -1.93 17.57
CA LYS A 66 6.52 -1.37 18.92
C LYS A 66 6.02 -2.47 19.86
N ARG A 67 5.01 -3.24 19.44
CA ARG A 67 4.45 -4.34 20.24
C ARG A 67 5.47 -5.42 20.57
N ILE A 68 6.35 -5.78 19.64
CA ILE A 68 7.47 -6.71 19.89
C ILE A 68 8.35 -6.18 21.02
N CYS A 69 8.73 -4.90 20.98
CA CYS A 69 9.59 -4.31 21.99
C CYS A 69 8.93 -4.36 23.38
N PHE A 70 7.69 -3.89 23.48
CA PHE A 70 6.95 -3.87 24.75
C PHE A 70 6.78 -5.29 25.29
N LEU A 71 6.31 -6.24 24.48
CA LEU A 71 6.12 -7.62 24.93
C LEU A 71 7.43 -8.27 25.38
N SER A 72 8.53 -8.02 24.68
CA SER A 72 9.85 -8.51 25.10
C SER A 72 10.34 -7.87 26.40
N GLN A 73 10.02 -6.60 26.65
CA GLN A 73 10.35 -5.96 27.93
C GLN A 73 9.58 -6.61 29.08
N GLU A 74 8.25 -6.72 28.96
CA GLU A 74 7.39 -7.30 29.99
C GLU A 74 7.74 -8.77 30.28
N GLU A 75 7.94 -9.59 29.24
CA GLU A 75 8.35 -10.99 29.40
C GLU A 75 9.72 -11.12 30.06
N ASN A 76 10.65 -10.20 29.75
CA ASN A 76 11.97 -10.19 30.37
C ASN A 76 11.91 -9.82 31.85
N GLU A 77 11.09 -8.83 32.23
CA GLU A 77 10.90 -8.46 33.64
C GLU A 77 10.22 -9.58 34.43
N LEU A 78 9.21 -10.24 33.85
CA LEU A 78 8.63 -11.45 34.45
C LEU A 78 9.68 -12.56 34.62
N GLY A 79 10.53 -12.76 33.62
CA GLY A 79 11.62 -13.73 33.69
C GLY A 79 12.61 -13.44 34.82
N LYS A 80 13.00 -12.18 35.00
CA LYS A 80 13.85 -11.73 36.12
C LYS A 80 13.16 -11.93 37.46
N PHE A 81 11.89 -11.57 37.55
CA PHE A 81 11.09 -11.73 38.77
C PHE A 81 11.04 -13.20 39.22
N LEU A 82 10.70 -14.13 38.31
CA LEU A 82 10.65 -15.56 38.62
C LEU A 82 12.02 -16.11 39.05
N ARG A 83 13.11 -15.63 38.45
CA ARG A 83 14.46 -16.01 38.88
C ARG A 83 14.78 -15.52 40.29
N SER A 84 14.36 -14.29 40.63
CA SER A 84 14.54 -13.72 41.97
C SER A 84 13.74 -14.49 43.02
N GLN A 85 12.46 -14.74 42.79
CA GLN A 85 11.60 -15.50 43.71
C GLN A 85 12.08 -16.96 43.83
N GLY A 86 12.40 -17.59 42.70
CA GLY A 86 12.90 -18.96 42.67
C GLY A 86 14.25 -19.14 43.36
N SER A 87 15.05 -18.07 43.52
CA SER A 87 16.31 -18.12 44.29
C SER A 87 16.10 -18.15 45.81
N GLN A 88 14.95 -17.65 46.28
CA GLN A 88 14.56 -17.62 47.68
C GLN A 88 13.85 -18.91 48.10
N ASP A 89 13.19 -19.58 47.15
CA ASP A 89 12.49 -20.86 47.37
C ASP A 89 13.40 -22.06 47.07
N LYS A 90 13.74 -22.84 48.11
CA LYS A 90 14.59 -24.04 48.01
C LYS A 90 13.85 -25.29 47.53
N THR A 91 12.52 -25.23 47.36
CA THR A 91 11.70 -26.36 46.93
C THR A 91 11.82 -26.61 45.42
N ARG A 92 11.14 -27.65 44.93
CA ARG A 92 11.04 -27.92 43.48
C ARG A 92 10.30 -26.79 42.75
N ALA A 93 9.39 -26.08 43.42
CA ALA A 93 8.72 -24.91 42.85
C ALA A 93 9.72 -23.77 42.57
N GLY A 94 10.64 -23.48 43.49
CA GLY A 94 11.71 -22.50 43.26
C GLY A 94 12.63 -22.87 42.08
N LYS A 95 13.01 -24.15 41.96
CA LYS A 95 13.75 -24.65 40.78
C LYS A 95 12.97 -24.45 39.47
N MET A 96 11.66 -24.70 39.49
CA MET A 96 10.77 -24.48 38.34
C MET A 96 10.67 -23.00 37.98
N MET A 97 10.54 -22.11 38.97
CA MET A 97 10.53 -20.66 38.75
C MET A 97 11.84 -20.18 38.13
N GLN A 98 13.00 -20.65 38.60
CA GLN A 98 14.30 -20.28 38.01
C GLN A 98 14.44 -20.73 36.56
N ALA A 99 14.08 -21.99 36.26
CA ALA A 99 14.13 -22.54 34.91
C ALA A 99 13.19 -21.78 33.96
N THR A 100 11.94 -21.59 34.38
CA THR A 100 10.94 -20.83 33.64
C THR A 100 11.39 -19.39 33.41
N GLY A 101 11.88 -18.72 34.45
CA GLY A 101 12.35 -17.35 34.34
C GLY A 101 13.55 -17.20 33.39
N LYS A 102 14.47 -18.17 33.38
CA LYS A 102 15.56 -18.21 32.40
C LYS A 102 15.03 -18.38 30.97
N ALA A 103 14.04 -19.23 30.76
CA ALA A 103 13.43 -19.43 29.45
C ALA A 103 12.64 -18.21 28.95
N LEU A 104 11.94 -17.50 29.84
CA LEU A 104 11.25 -16.24 29.50
C LEU A 104 12.24 -15.14 29.10
N CYS A 105 13.35 -14.97 29.84
CA CYS A 105 14.42 -14.04 29.44
C CYS A 105 15.07 -14.44 28.10
N PHE A 106 15.21 -15.73 27.82
CA PHE A 106 15.72 -16.20 26.53
C PHE A 106 14.72 -15.93 25.39
N SER A 107 13.43 -16.25 25.60
CA SER A 107 12.33 -16.00 24.67
C SER A 107 12.25 -14.52 24.29
N SER A 108 12.32 -13.62 25.28
CA SER A 108 12.24 -12.18 25.04
C SER A 108 13.37 -11.67 24.15
N GLN A 109 14.60 -12.16 24.35
CA GLN A 109 15.78 -11.84 23.54
C GLN A 109 15.66 -12.41 22.13
N GLN A 110 15.22 -13.67 21.98
CA GLN A 110 15.01 -14.26 20.66
C GLN A 110 13.92 -13.52 19.87
N ARG A 111 12.83 -13.07 20.52
CA ARG A 111 11.79 -12.27 19.86
C ARG A 111 12.32 -10.94 19.31
N LEU A 112 13.26 -10.29 20.02
CA LEU A 112 13.86 -9.03 19.55
C LEU A 112 14.65 -9.20 18.24
N ALA A 113 15.11 -10.42 17.91
CA ALA A 113 15.76 -10.69 16.63
C ALA A 113 14.84 -10.44 15.42
N LEU A 114 13.52 -10.48 15.60
CA LEU A 114 12.53 -10.16 14.55
C LEU A 114 12.59 -8.70 14.10
N ARG A 115 13.15 -7.80 14.92
CA ARG A 115 13.19 -6.36 14.59
C ARG A 115 14.06 -6.07 13.37
N ALA A 116 15.19 -6.77 13.21
CA ALA A 116 16.09 -6.54 12.07
C ALA A 116 15.41 -6.81 10.71
N PRO A 117 14.79 -7.99 10.44
CA PRO A 117 14.09 -8.22 9.19
C PRO A 117 12.84 -7.34 9.03
N LEU A 118 12.14 -6.98 10.11
CA LEU A 118 11.01 -6.05 10.04
C LEU A 118 11.44 -4.63 9.67
N SER A 119 12.56 -4.15 10.20
CA SER A 119 13.14 -2.86 9.83
C SER A 119 13.54 -2.85 8.36
N ARG A 120 14.11 -3.96 7.85
CA ARG A 120 14.44 -4.09 6.44
C ARG A 120 13.19 -4.07 5.56
N LEU A 121 12.15 -4.80 5.94
CA LEU A 121 10.85 -4.78 5.26
C LEU A 121 10.25 -3.38 5.20
N HIS A 122 10.28 -2.65 6.32
CA HIS A 122 9.81 -1.26 6.37
C HIS A 122 10.58 -0.38 5.38
N GLN A 123 11.91 -0.39 5.43
CA GLN A 123 12.76 0.42 4.55
C GLN A 123 12.53 0.12 3.06
N GLU A 124 12.39 -1.15 2.70
CA GLU A 124 12.17 -1.58 1.32
C GLU A 124 10.80 -1.15 0.80
N VAL A 125 9.74 -1.32 1.60
CA VAL A 125 8.40 -0.83 1.24
C VAL A 125 8.36 0.70 1.16
N GLU A 126 9.05 1.38 2.07
CA GLU A 126 9.18 2.84 2.08
C GLU A 126 9.88 3.35 0.80
N THR A 127 11.00 2.72 0.45
CA THR A 127 11.75 3.04 -0.78
C THR A 127 10.90 2.81 -2.02
N PHE A 128 10.19 1.67 -2.09
CA PHE A 128 9.27 1.37 -3.18
C PHE A 128 8.18 2.45 -3.32
N ARG A 129 7.64 2.95 -2.20
CA ARG A 129 6.66 4.04 -2.20
C ARG A 129 7.26 5.34 -2.73
N TYR A 130 8.39 5.78 -2.19
CA TYR A 130 8.97 7.06 -2.57
C TYR A 130 9.51 7.08 -4.00
N ARG A 131 9.95 5.94 -4.53
CA ARG A 131 10.54 5.81 -5.87
C ARG A 131 9.50 5.37 -6.90
N ALA A 132 9.09 4.10 -6.84
CA ALA A 132 8.30 3.46 -7.90
C ALA A 132 6.85 3.98 -7.95
N ILE A 133 6.21 4.09 -6.79
CA ILE A 133 4.84 4.62 -6.71
C ILE A 133 4.82 6.11 -7.12
N SER A 134 5.75 6.93 -6.62
CA SER A 134 5.81 8.36 -6.98
C SER A 134 6.04 8.59 -8.48
N ASP A 135 6.92 7.82 -9.12
CA ASP A 135 7.15 7.89 -10.57
C ASP A 135 5.89 7.52 -11.38
N THR A 136 5.22 6.44 -10.97
CA THR A 136 3.96 6.02 -11.60
C THR A 136 2.88 7.08 -11.40
N TRP A 137 2.80 7.68 -10.20
CA TRP A 137 1.86 8.76 -9.89
C TRP A 137 2.03 9.97 -10.81
N LEU A 138 3.26 10.39 -11.10
CA LEU A 138 3.51 11.51 -12.02
C LEU A 138 2.95 11.22 -13.42
N THR A 139 3.09 9.98 -13.89
CA THR A 139 2.58 9.55 -15.20
C THR A 139 1.06 9.50 -15.21
N VAL A 140 0.45 8.95 -14.15
CA VAL A 140 -1.01 8.92 -13.94
C VAL A 140 -1.59 10.33 -13.91
N ASN A 141 -0.98 11.26 -13.15
CA ASN A 141 -1.46 12.64 -13.05
C ASN A 141 -1.38 13.36 -14.41
N ARG A 142 -0.30 13.16 -15.16
CA ARG A 142 -0.19 13.69 -16.52
C ARG A 142 -1.27 13.11 -17.43
N MET A 143 -1.48 11.80 -17.39
CA MET A 143 -2.53 11.12 -18.17
C MET A 143 -3.92 11.68 -17.85
N GLU A 144 -4.27 11.86 -16.57
CA GLU A 144 -5.56 12.45 -16.14
C GLU A 144 -5.77 13.88 -16.67
N GLN A 145 -4.71 14.67 -16.80
CA GLN A 145 -4.78 16.00 -17.43
C GLN A 145 -5.12 15.90 -18.93
N TYR A 146 -4.52 14.95 -19.65
CA TYR A 146 -4.83 14.72 -21.07
C TYR A 146 -6.21 14.09 -21.27
N ARG A 147 -6.66 13.22 -20.36
CA ARG A 147 -8.03 12.70 -20.33
C ARG A 147 -9.04 13.85 -20.22
N THR A 148 -8.81 14.76 -19.28
CA THR A 148 -9.65 15.96 -19.08
C THR A 148 -9.64 16.86 -20.31
N GLU A 149 -8.49 17.04 -20.96
CA GLU A 149 -8.38 17.84 -22.17
C GLU A 149 -9.11 17.22 -23.36
N TYR A 150 -8.97 15.90 -23.56
CA TYR A 150 -9.69 15.15 -24.58
C TYR A 150 -11.21 15.21 -24.36
N ARG A 151 -11.68 14.97 -23.14
CA ARG A 151 -13.11 15.11 -22.80
C ARG A 151 -13.63 16.54 -22.99
N GLY A 152 -12.85 17.55 -22.62
CA GLY A 152 -13.17 18.95 -22.89
C GLY A 152 -13.30 19.23 -24.39
N ALA A 153 -12.40 18.70 -25.22
CA ALA A 153 -12.48 18.82 -26.67
C ALA A 153 -13.72 18.10 -27.25
N LEU A 154 -14.10 16.94 -26.71
CA LEU A 154 -15.34 16.24 -27.11
C LEU A 154 -16.59 17.06 -26.76
N LEU A 155 -16.64 17.66 -25.56
CA LEU A 155 -17.72 18.57 -25.18
C LEU A 155 -17.82 19.76 -26.13
N TRP A 156 -16.68 20.33 -26.50
CA TRP A 156 -16.63 21.42 -27.48
C TRP A 156 -17.15 20.97 -28.85
N MET A 157 -16.75 19.79 -29.31
CA MET A 157 -17.21 19.25 -30.59
C MET A 157 -18.71 19.01 -30.58
N LYS A 158 -19.26 18.50 -29.47
CA LYS A 158 -20.70 18.29 -29.26
C LYS A 158 -21.47 19.60 -29.36
N ASP A 159 -21.02 20.64 -28.65
CA ASP A 159 -21.61 21.98 -28.66
C ASP A 159 -21.63 22.59 -30.07
N VAL A 160 -20.49 22.56 -30.78
CA VAL A 160 -20.42 23.08 -32.16
C VAL A 160 -21.23 22.24 -33.15
N SER A 161 -21.37 20.93 -32.92
CA SER A 161 -22.16 20.04 -33.77
C SER A 161 -23.67 20.28 -33.66
N GLN A 162 -24.16 20.75 -32.51
CA GLN A 162 -25.59 21.01 -32.28
C GLN A 162 -26.07 22.26 -33.02
N GLU A 163 -25.17 23.22 -33.23
CA GLU A 163 -25.46 24.49 -33.92
C GLU A 163 -24.99 24.48 -35.39
N LEU A 164 -24.66 23.30 -35.94
CA LEU A 164 -24.02 23.18 -37.25
C LEU A 164 -25.04 23.19 -38.40
N ASP A 165 -24.95 24.22 -39.24
CA ASP A 165 -25.56 24.31 -40.56
C ASP A 165 -24.51 23.96 -41.64
N PRO A 166 -24.65 22.83 -42.35
CA PRO A 166 -23.71 22.42 -43.40
C PRO A 166 -23.58 23.40 -44.56
N ASP A 167 -24.60 24.21 -44.82
CA ASP A 167 -24.63 25.17 -45.94
C ASP A 167 -23.87 26.46 -45.59
N LEU A 168 -23.59 26.69 -44.30
CA LEU A 168 -22.77 27.79 -43.82
C LEU A 168 -21.29 27.40 -43.73
N TYR A 169 -20.53 27.72 -44.80
CA TYR A 169 -19.08 27.43 -44.90
C TYR A 169 -18.26 27.79 -43.63
N LYS A 170 -18.56 28.92 -42.98
CA LYS A 170 -17.84 29.35 -41.75
C LYS A 170 -18.05 28.39 -40.57
N GLN A 171 -19.23 27.81 -40.44
CA GLN A 171 -19.54 26.87 -39.35
C GLN A 171 -18.89 25.51 -39.61
N MET A 172 -18.93 25.02 -40.86
CA MET A 172 -18.19 23.83 -41.28
C MET A 172 -16.68 23.96 -41.03
N GLU A 173 -16.10 25.14 -41.32
CA GLU A 173 -14.70 25.41 -41.05
C GLU A 173 -14.36 25.46 -39.55
N LYS A 174 -15.28 25.97 -38.70
CA LYS A 174 -15.16 25.92 -37.24
C LYS A 174 -15.21 24.47 -36.75
N PHE A 175 -16.17 23.68 -37.22
CA PHE A 175 -16.33 22.27 -36.87
C PHE A 175 -15.08 21.45 -37.21
N ARG A 176 -14.55 21.58 -38.44
CA ARG A 176 -13.30 20.91 -38.86
C ARG A 176 -12.12 21.23 -37.95
N LYS A 177 -12.00 22.48 -37.49
CA LYS A 177 -10.95 22.89 -36.54
C LYS A 177 -11.11 22.21 -35.19
N VAL A 178 -12.32 22.16 -34.64
CA VAL A 178 -12.58 21.46 -33.36
C VAL A 178 -12.33 19.96 -33.51
N GLN A 179 -12.76 19.35 -34.61
CA GLN A 179 -12.49 17.95 -34.92
C GLN A 179 -10.99 17.64 -35.00
N ALA A 180 -10.18 18.55 -35.56
CA ALA A 180 -8.72 18.41 -35.55
C ALA A 180 -8.15 18.48 -34.12
N GLN A 181 -8.67 19.35 -33.25
CA GLN A 181 -8.27 19.41 -31.84
C GLN A 181 -8.64 18.13 -31.08
N VAL A 182 -9.84 17.58 -31.30
CA VAL A 182 -10.25 16.29 -30.70
C VAL A 182 -9.29 15.18 -31.10
N ARG A 183 -8.96 15.06 -32.39
CA ARG A 183 -8.00 14.06 -32.87
C ARG A 183 -6.62 14.20 -32.23
N HIS A 184 -6.13 15.43 -32.10
CA HIS A 184 -4.84 15.71 -31.46
C HIS A 184 -4.85 15.40 -29.96
N ALA A 185 -5.89 15.82 -29.23
CA ALA A 185 -6.04 15.54 -27.81
C ALA A 185 -6.16 14.04 -27.54
N LYS A 186 -6.92 13.32 -28.39
CA LYS A 186 -7.05 11.86 -28.32
C LYS A 186 -5.72 11.15 -28.49
N LEU A 187 -4.93 11.54 -29.49
CA LEU A 187 -3.61 10.92 -29.73
C LEU A 187 -2.68 11.03 -28.51
N ASN A 188 -2.66 12.20 -27.87
CA ASN A 188 -1.86 12.40 -26.66
C ASN A 188 -2.40 11.62 -25.45
N PHE A 189 -3.73 11.55 -25.31
CA PHE A 189 -4.38 10.76 -24.27
C PHE A 189 -4.12 9.26 -24.45
N ASP A 190 -4.32 8.70 -25.64
CA ASP A 190 -4.15 7.27 -25.93
C ASP A 190 -2.70 6.81 -25.70
N LYS A 191 -1.72 7.66 -26.02
CA LYS A 191 -0.31 7.42 -25.72
C LYS A 191 -0.08 7.27 -24.21
N LEU A 192 -0.52 8.25 -23.42
CA LEU A 192 -0.34 8.21 -21.97
C LEU A 192 -1.21 7.15 -21.27
N LYS A 193 -2.37 6.82 -21.83
CA LYS A 193 -3.20 5.69 -21.38
C LYS A 193 -2.40 4.39 -21.46
N THR A 194 -1.71 4.17 -22.58
CA THR A 194 -0.83 3.00 -22.76
C THR A 194 0.33 3.01 -21.76
N ASP A 195 1.00 4.15 -21.61
CA ASP A 195 2.12 4.31 -20.66
C ASP A 195 1.69 4.00 -19.22
N VAL A 196 0.53 4.50 -18.80
CA VAL A 196 -0.04 4.24 -17.46
C VAL A 196 -0.34 2.76 -17.28
N CYS A 197 -1.02 2.10 -18.23
CA CYS A 197 -1.34 0.68 -18.12
C CYS A 197 -0.06 -0.16 -17.92
N GLN A 198 0.95 0.06 -18.74
CA GLN A 198 2.23 -0.66 -18.66
C GLN A 198 2.96 -0.38 -17.34
N LYS A 199 3.03 0.88 -16.90
CA LYS A 199 3.68 1.23 -15.64
C LYS A 199 2.97 0.61 -14.43
N VAL A 200 1.64 0.61 -14.42
CA VAL A 200 0.87 0.01 -13.31
C VAL A 200 1.07 -1.50 -13.26
N ASP A 201 1.14 -2.18 -14.41
CA ASP A 201 1.40 -3.62 -14.47
C ASP A 201 2.82 -3.96 -13.96
N LEU A 202 3.82 -3.20 -14.40
CA LEU A 202 5.19 -3.32 -13.90
C LEU A 202 5.31 -3.00 -12.41
N LEU A 203 4.55 -2.02 -11.91
CA LEU A 203 4.49 -1.65 -10.50
C LEU A 203 3.90 -2.81 -9.68
N GLY A 204 2.83 -3.43 -10.16
CA GLY A 204 2.24 -4.62 -9.54
C GLY A 204 3.21 -5.78 -9.46
N ALA A 205 3.87 -6.12 -10.57
CA ALA A 205 4.88 -7.18 -10.61
C ALA A 205 6.07 -6.90 -9.68
N SER A 206 6.58 -5.66 -9.71
CA SER A 206 7.69 -5.21 -8.88
C SER A 206 7.36 -5.27 -7.39
N ARG A 207 6.13 -4.93 -7.00
CA ARG A 207 5.64 -5.09 -5.62
C ARG A 207 5.65 -6.56 -5.18
N CYS A 208 5.14 -7.46 -6.02
CA CYS A 208 5.14 -8.89 -5.72
C CYS A 208 6.57 -9.42 -5.50
N ASN A 209 7.49 -9.06 -6.39
CA ASN A 209 8.89 -9.48 -6.29
C ASN A 209 9.60 -8.92 -5.05
N LEU A 210 9.33 -7.66 -4.71
CA LEU A 210 9.86 -7.03 -3.50
C LEU A 210 9.39 -7.79 -2.25
N LEU A 211 8.08 -8.04 -2.15
CA LEU A 211 7.49 -8.67 -0.98
C LEU A 211 7.90 -10.14 -0.85
N SER A 212 7.94 -10.91 -1.94
CA SER A 212 8.35 -12.32 -1.90
C SER A 212 9.78 -12.47 -1.39
N HIS A 213 10.69 -11.59 -1.83
CA HIS A 213 12.07 -11.60 -1.38
C HIS A 213 12.20 -11.15 0.08
N VAL A 214 11.65 -9.99 0.45
CA VAL A 214 11.92 -9.37 1.76
C VAL A 214 11.17 -10.06 2.90
N LEU A 215 9.99 -10.65 2.63
CA LEU A 215 9.25 -11.41 3.65
C LEU A 215 9.92 -12.73 4.02
N THR A 216 10.73 -13.32 3.12
CA THR A 216 11.41 -14.60 3.37
C THR A 216 12.28 -14.52 4.63
N THR A 217 13.11 -13.48 4.76
CA THR A 217 13.98 -13.31 5.94
C THR A 217 13.17 -13.14 7.23
N TYR A 218 12.07 -12.39 7.18
CA TYR A 218 11.17 -12.25 8.32
C TYR A 218 10.55 -13.59 8.72
N GLN A 219 10.02 -14.34 7.75
CA GLN A 219 9.39 -15.64 7.97
C GLN A 219 10.37 -16.65 8.59
N THR A 220 11.57 -16.78 8.02
CA THR A 220 12.61 -17.68 8.53
C THR A 220 13.00 -17.33 9.97
N THR A 221 13.15 -16.03 10.27
CA THR A 221 13.48 -15.57 11.62
C THR A 221 12.35 -15.87 12.60
N LEU A 222 11.10 -15.73 12.17
CA LEU A 222 9.92 -16.04 12.97
C LEU A 222 9.81 -17.53 13.29
N LEU A 223 10.05 -18.39 12.29
CA LEU A 223 10.07 -19.84 12.49
C LEU A 223 11.16 -20.25 13.49
N HIS A 224 12.37 -19.71 13.33
CA HIS A 224 13.48 -19.97 14.25
C HIS A 224 13.19 -19.53 15.68
N PHE A 225 12.53 -18.37 15.84
CA PHE A 225 12.07 -17.90 17.14
C PHE A 225 11.12 -18.92 17.79
N TRP A 226 10.08 -19.35 17.06
CA TRP A 226 9.12 -20.33 17.58
C TRP A 226 9.75 -21.68 17.89
N GLU A 227 10.63 -22.16 17.01
CA GLU A 227 11.34 -23.42 17.20
C GLU A 227 12.15 -23.39 18.50
N LYS A 228 13.06 -22.42 18.65
CA LYS A 228 13.93 -22.31 19.84
C LYS A 228 13.16 -22.16 21.15
N THR A 229 12.12 -21.33 21.14
CA THR A 229 11.33 -21.07 22.35
C THR A 229 10.47 -22.27 22.73
N SER A 230 9.85 -22.93 21.75
CA SER A 230 9.10 -24.17 21.96
C SER A 230 9.98 -25.27 22.54
N HIS A 231 11.16 -25.53 21.95
CA HIS A 231 12.11 -26.52 22.47
C HIS A 231 12.51 -26.23 23.92
N THR A 232 12.79 -24.97 24.24
CA THR A 232 13.16 -24.56 25.60
C THR A 232 12.02 -24.80 26.59
N MET A 233 10.79 -24.43 26.23
CA MET A 233 9.61 -24.60 27.09
C MET A 233 9.23 -26.07 27.25
N ALA A 234 9.34 -26.89 26.19
CA ALA A 234 9.10 -28.33 26.24
C ALA A 234 10.09 -29.04 27.17
N ALA A 235 11.38 -28.66 27.13
CA ALA A 235 12.39 -29.21 28.03
C ALA A 235 12.08 -28.90 29.50
N ILE A 236 11.56 -27.70 29.80
CA ILE A 236 11.10 -27.35 31.15
C ILE A 236 9.89 -28.19 31.54
N HIS A 237 8.88 -28.29 30.66
CA HIS A 237 7.69 -29.09 30.92
C HIS A 237 8.04 -30.54 31.30
N GLU A 238 8.89 -31.18 30.50
CA GLU A 238 9.31 -32.57 30.77
C GLU A 238 10.14 -32.68 32.07
N SER A 239 10.99 -31.70 32.40
CA SER A 239 11.78 -31.69 33.64
C SER A 239 10.93 -31.61 34.91
N PHE A 240 9.74 -31.01 34.82
CA PHE A 240 8.82 -30.81 35.96
C PHE A 240 7.58 -31.70 35.89
N LYS A 241 7.49 -32.60 34.91
CA LYS A 241 6.43 -33.58 34.78
C LYS A 241 6.35 -34.49 36.02
N GLY A 242 5.14 -34.87 36.40
CA GLY A 242 4.89 -35.75 37.55
C GLY A 242 5.12 -35.10 38.93
N TYR A 243 5.24 -33.77 39.03
CA TYR A 243 5.22 -33.12 40.34
C TYR A 243 3.83 -33.20 40.97
N GLN A 244 3.70 -33.92 42.08
CA GLN A 244 2.50 -33.90 42.93
C GLN A 244 2.63 -32.80 44.00
N PRO A 245 1.58 -31.98 44.22
CA PRO A 245 1.56 -31.02 45.32
C PRO A 245 1.27 -31.74 46.64
N TYR A 246 2.20 -31.61 47.61
CA TYR A 246 2.03 -31.91 49.04
C TYR A 246 1.63 -33.34 49.45
N GLU A 247 2.57 -34.07 50.06
CA GLU A 247 2.20 -35.09 51.06
C GLU A 247 1.85 -34.37 52.37
N PHE A 248 0.57 -34.31 52.72
CA PHE A 248 0.17 -33.94 54.09
C PHE A 248 0.54 -35.10 55.02
N THR A 249 1.63 -34.96 55.76
CA THR A 249 1.83 -35.78 56.95
C THR A 249 0.91 -35.24 58.04
N MET A 250 -0.26 -35.85 58.22
CA MET A 250 -1.05 -35.62 59.44
C MET A 250 -0.22 -36.12 60.61
N LEU A 251 0.24 -35.21 61.48
CA LEU A 251 0.79 -35.56 62.78
C LEU A 251 -0.32 -36.26 63.58
N LYS A 252 -0.07 -37.51 63.99
CA LYS A 252 -0.91 -38.23 64.96
C LYS A 252 -0.69 -37.71 66.37
#